data_AF-A0A2V8KU94-F1
#
_entry.id   AF-A0A2V8KU94-F1
#
_cell.length_a   1.000
_cell.length_b   1.000
_cell.length_c   1.000
_cell.angle_alpha   90.00
_cell.angle_beta   90.00
_cell.angle_gamma   90.00
#
_symmetry.space_group_name_H-M   'P 1'
#
loop_
_entity.id
_entity.type
_entity.pdbx_description
1 polymer ?
#
loop_
_entity_poly.entity_id
_entity_poly.type
_entity_poly.pdbx_seq_one_letter_code
_entity_poly.pdbx_strand_id
1 'polypeptide(L)' 'MCSFCDKHHDNVAKLIAGPTDYICDGCVGDAGALFMRYGWRPEA' A
#
# COMPACT_ATOMS: atom_id res chain seq x y z
N MET A 1 -1.30 1.75 -12.07
CA MET A 1 -0.71 2.85 -11.28
C MET A 1 -1.10 2.63 -9.82
N CYS A 2 -0.18 2.75 -8.87
CA CYS A 2 -0.49 2.63 -7.44
C CYS A 2 -1.33 3.82 -6.97
N SER A 3 -2.46 3.57 -6.32
CA SER A 3 -3.37 4.62 -5.79
C SER A 3 -2.74 5.49 -4.69
N PHE A 4 -1.62 5.05 -4.09
CA PHE A 4 -1.05 5.66 -2.89
C PHE A 4 0.24 6.45 -3.14
N CYS A 5 1.06 6.03 -4.10
CA CYS A 5 2.36 6.64 -4.40
C CYS A 5 2.54 6.98 -5.87
N ASP A 6 1.49 6.85 -6.69
CA ASP A 6 1.43 7.24 -8.10
C ASP A 6 2.44 6.53 -9.04
N LYS A 7 3.17 5.53 -8.56
CA LYS A 7 4.10 4.75 -9.40
C LYS A 7 3.35 3.88 -10.42
N HIS A 8 3.89 3.83 -11.64
CA HIS A 8 3.44 2.91 -12.71
C HIS A 8 3.81 1.46 -12.39
N HIS A 9 3.12 0.47 -13.00
CA HIS A 9 3.38 -0.95 -12.72
C HIS A 9 4.80 -1.41 -13.12
N ASP A 10 5.45 -0.68 -14.03
CA ASP A 10 6.83 -0.98 -14.49
C ASP A 10 7.88 -0.50 -13.49
N ASN A 11 7.48 0.34 -12.54
CA ASN A 11 8.36 0.97 -11.55
C ASN A 11 8.26 0.31 -10.17
N VAL A 12 7.56 -0.83 -10.06
CA VAL A 12 7.32 -1.56 -8.81
C VAL A 12 7.47 -3.06 -9.04
N ALA A 13 7.85 -3.82 -8.02
CA ALA A 13 8.03 -5.27 -8.16
C ALA A 13 6.68 -6.00 -8.25
N LYS A 14 5.66 -5.47 -7.56
CA LYS A 14 4.31 -6.01 -7.58
C LYS A 14 3.29 -4.88 -7.48
N LEU A 15 2.25 -4.94 -8.30
CA LEU A 15 1.06 -4.12 -8.17
C LEU A 15 -0.15 -5.05 -7.91
N ILE A 16 -0.78 -4.90 -6.75
CA ILE A 16 -1.94 -5.68 -6.33
C ILE A 16 -3.20 -4.89 -6.68
N ALA A 17 -4.11 -5.48 -7.43
CA ALA A 17 -5.41 -4.89 -7.77
C ALA A 17 -6.49 -5.36 -6.79
N GLY A 18 -7.23 -4.40 -6.23
CA GLY A 18 -8.47 -4.62 -5.48
C GLY A 18 -9.70 -4.23 -6.32
N PRO A 19 -10.91 -4.26 -5.73
CA PRO A 19 -12.14 -3.89 -6.42
C PRO A 19 -12.17 -2.44 -6.91
N THR A 20 -11.59 -1.51 -6.13
CA THR A 20 -11.61 -0.05 -6.41
C THR A 20 -10.22 0.57 -6.52
N ASP A 21 -9.18 -0.10 -5.99
CA ASP A 21 -7.87 0.49 -5.75
C ASP A 21 -6.72 -0.43 -6.12
N TYR A 22 -5.53 0.15 -6.29
CA TYR A 22 -4.31 -0.56 -6.57
C TYR A 22 -3.23 -0.20 -5.54
N ILE A 23 -2.54 -1.19 -5.01
CA ILE A 23 -1.44 -0.98 -4.05
C ILE A 23 -0.18 -1.71 -4.50
N CYS A 24 0.97 -1.02 -4.48
CA CYS A 24 2.25 -1.64 -4.81
C CYS A 24 2.93 -2.26 -3.59
N ASP A 25 3.94 -3.10 -3.83
CA ASP A 25 4.75 -3.75 -2.78
C ASP A 25 5.35 -2.75 -1.78
N GLY A 26 5.87 -1.61 -2.26
CA GLY A 26 6.40 -0.56 -1.38
C GLY A 26 5.36 0.00 -0.41
N CYS A 27 4.17 0.35 -0.92
CA CYS A 27 3.10 0.89 -0.07
C CYS A 27 2.53 -0.15 0.91
N VAL A 28 2.54 -1.45 0.56
CA VAL A 28 2.22 -2.52 1.51
C VAL A 28 3.25 -2.55 2.65
N GLY A 29 4.53 -2.40 2.34
CA GLY A 29 5.61 -2.28 3.32
C GLY A 29 5.43 -1.07 4.25
N ASP A 30 5.13 0.09 3.69
CA ASP A 30 4.88 1.33 4.44
C ASP A 30 3.69 1.17 5.39
N ALA A 31 2.58 0.61 4.90
CA ALA A 31 1.39 0.33 5.72
C ALA A 31 1.72 -0.67 6.85
N GLY A 32 2.50 -1.71 6.55
CA GLY A 32 2.99 -2.65 7.55
C GLY A 32 3.84 -1.97 8.62
N ALA A 33 4.73 -1.05 8.23
CA ALA A 33 5.54 -0.29 9.17
C ALA A 33 4.69 0.61 10.09
N LEU A 34 3.64 1.24 9.55
CA LEU A 34 2.69 2.02 10.34
C LEU A 34 1.94 1.14 11.35
N PHE A 35 1.44 -0.01 10.91
CA PHE A 35 0.78 -0.99 11.78
C PHE A 35 1.71 -1.42 12.92
N MET A 36 2.97 -1.75 12.61
CA MET A 36 3.95 -2.17 13.61
C MET A 36 4.30 -1.04 14.59
N ARG A 37 4.29 0.22 14.13
CA ARG A 37 4.65 1.39 14.96
C ARG A 37 3.54 1.85 15.89
N TYR A 38 2.30 1.91 15.40
CA TYR A 38 1.18 2.53 16.12
C TYR A 38 0.12 1.51 16.58
N GLY A 39 0.26 0.24 16.19
CA GLY A 39 -0.79 -0.75 16.33
C GLY A 39 -1.95 -0.50 15.36
N TRP A 40 -2.87 -1.46 15.29
CA TRP A 40 -4.12 -1.29 14.55
C TRP A 40 -5.21 -0.78 15.47
N ARG A 41 -5.75 0.39 15.13
CA ARG A 41 -6.85 1.04 15.85
C ARG A 41 -7.92 1.43 14.83
N PRO A 42 -8.89 0.56 14.52
CA PRO A 42 -9.92 0.81 13.52
C PRO A 42 -10.97 1.84 13.94
N GLU A 43 -10.95 2.26 15.22
CA GLU A 43 -12.05 2.97 15.89
C GLU A 43 -11.56 4.19 16.70
N ALA A 44 -10.74 5.06 16.10
CA ALA A 44 -10.48 6.39 16.67
C ALA A 44 -11.25 7.46 15.90
#